data_AF-A0A4U0P294-F1
#
_entry.id   AF-A0A4U0P294-F1
#
_cell.length_a   1.000
_cell.length_b   1.000
_cell.length_c   1.000
_cell.angle_alpha   90.00
_cell.angle_beta   90.00
_cell.angle_gamma   90.00
#
_symmetry.space_group_name_H-M   'P 1'
#
loop_
_entity.id
_entity.type
_entity.pdbx_description
1 polymer ?
#
loop_
_entity_poly.entity_id
_entity_poly.type
_entity_poly.pdbx_seq_one_letter_code
_entity_poly.pdbx_strand_id
1 'polypeptide(L)'
;MKKLIFVLLGILFLGMQSCKKEDVVSNEFVVTYDGASFACAGQKVLLEADDIARMNHFLTYSDYTHNEIGVHKLRNSYEKGQKIIITVTKHVPNPEWICPAWIPYPSVDVIEDKLYKGIN
;
A
#
# COMPACT_ATOMS: atom_id res chain seq x y z
N MET A 1 70.09 12.59 -7.57
CA MET A 1 69.98 11.13 -7.76
C MET A 1 68.57 10.67 -7.44
N LYS A 2 67.98 9.92 -8.38
CA LYS A 2 66.88 8.93 -8.31
C LYS A 2 65.58 9.23 -7.52
N LYS A 3 64.50 9.23 -8.31
CA LYS A 3 63.07 9.12 -8.00
C LYS A 3 62.73 7.83 -7.21
N LEU A 4 61.74 7.91 -6.33
CA LEU A 4 60.86 6.81 -5.87
C LEU A 4 59.58 7.48 -5.34
N ILE A 5 58.58 7.81 -6.16
CA ILE A 5 57.47 6.96 -6.68
C ILE A 5 56.73 6.16 -5.59
N PHE A 6 55.63 6.78 -5.15
CA PHE A 6 54.30 6.24 -4.84
C PHE A 6 54.13 4.71 -4.78
N VAL A 7 53.64 4.21 -3.64
CA VAL A 7 52.55 3.22 -3.59
C VAL A 7 51.70 3.49 -2.34
N LEU A 8 50.73 4.39 -2.48
CA LEU A 8 49.59 4.56 -1.58
C LEU A 8 48.40 3.82 -2.24
N LEU A 9 48.49 2.50 -2.30
CA LEU A 9 47.43 1.63 -2.82
C LEU A 9 47.35 0.42 -1.90
N GLY A 10 46.25 0.27 -1.17
CA GLY A 10 46.07 -0.97 -0.41
C GLY A 10 45.01 -1.04 0.67
N ILE A 11 44.21 -0.01 0.95
CA ILE A 11 43.03 -0.16 1.84
C ILE A 11 41.89 0.74 1.36
N LEU A 12 41.43 0.48 0.13
CA LEU A 12 40.12 0.96 -0.35
C LEU A 12 39.37 -0.23 -0.98
N PHE A 13 39.52 -1.41 -0.37
CA PHE A 13 38.71 -2.56 -0.69
C PHE A 13 37.38 -2.47 0.06
N LEU A 14 36.39 -1.94 -0.67
CA LEU A 14 35.05 -2.49 -0.74
C LEU A 14 34.36 -2.81 0.60
N GLY A 15 33.96 -1.74 1.28
CA GLY A 15 32.85 -1.75 2.21
C GLY A 15 31.61 -1.03 1.65
N MET A 16 31.46 -0.93 0.32
CA MET A 16 30.14 -0.65 -0.27
C MET A 16 29.32 -1.93 -0.12
N GLN A 17 28.93 -2.26 1.12
CA GLN A 17 27.67 -2.96 1.33
C GLN A 17 26.64 -2.06 0.67
N SER A 18 26.24 -2.46 -0.54
CA SER A 18 24.98 -2.03 -1.11
C SER A 18 23.98 -2.17 0.02
N CYS A 19 23.57 -1.05 0.62
CA CYS A 19 22.24 -0.95 1.16
C CYS A 19 21.36 -1.25 -0.05
N LYS A 20 21.10 -2.53 -0.30
CA LYS A 20 19.81 -2.94 -0.83
C LYS A 20 18.88 -2.34 0.18
N LYS A 21 18.39 -1.14 -0.15
CA LYS A 21 17.21 -0.57 0.43
C LYS A 21 16.21 -1.67 0.15
N GLU A 22 15.95 -2.53 1.14
CA GLU A 22 14.80 -3.40 1.10
C GLU A 22 13.68 -2.46 0.67
N ASP A 23 13.09 -2.73 -0.48
CA ASP A 23 11.88 -2.06 -0.88
C ASP A 23 10.89 -2.41 0.22
N VAL A 24 10.83 -1.55 1.24
CA VAL A 24 9.78 -1.55 2.23
C VAL A 24 8.55 -1.32 1.37
N VAL A 25 7.85 -2.41 1.04
CA VAL A 25 6.58 -2.35 0.35
C VAL A 25 5.67 -1.63 1.33
N SER A 26 5.58 -0.32 1.17
CA SER A 26 4.72 0.50 1.99
C SER A 26 3.29 0.01 1.73
N ASN A 27 2.57 -0.30 2.80
CA ASN A 27 1.14 -0.60 2.75
C ASN A 27 0.32 0.70 2.58
N GLU A 28 0.92 1.73 1.98
CA GLU A 28 0.32 3.01 1.65
C GLU A 28 -0.18 2.97 0.19
N PHE A 29 -1.44 3.34 -0.01
CA PHE A 29 -2.11 3.30 -1.30
C PHE A 29 -2.83 4.62 -1.54
N VAL A 30 -2.78 5.10 -2.79
CA VAL A 30 -3.66 6.20 -3.23
C VAL A 30 -4.94 5.56 -3.74
N VAL A 31 -6.08 5.97 -3.18
CA VAL A 31 -7.40 5.46 -3.57
C VAL A 31 -8.39 6.59 -3.78
N THR A 32 -9.40 6.37 -4.60
CA THR A 32 -10.53 7.28 -4.78
C THR A 32 -11.70 6.80 -3.95
N TYR A 33 -12.22 7.66 -3.07
CA TYR A 33 -13.38 7.34 -2.24
C TYR A 33 -14.67 7.28 -3.08
N ASP A 34 -15.38 6.14 -3.09
CA ASP A 34 -16.60 5.98 -3.91
C ASP A 34 -17.89 6.33 -3.15
N GLY A 35 -17.84 6.39 -1.82
CA GLY A 35 -18.99 6.74 -0.96
C GLY A 35 -20.01 5.62 -0.74
N ALA A 36 -19.97 4.53 -1.52
CA ALA A 36 -20.76 3.35 -1.24
C ALA A 36 -20.23 2.60 0.00
N SER A 37 -21.10 1.87 0.70
CA SER A 37 -20.72 1.03 1.83
C SER A 37 -21.46 -0.30 1.77
N PHE A 38 -20.75 -1.38 2.11
CA PHE A 38 -21.30 -2.72 2.25
C PHE A 38 -21.05 -3.19 3.67
N ALA A 39 -22.08 -3.68 4.35
CA ALA A 39 -22.00 -3.99 5.80
C ALA A 39 -20.79 -4.88 6.16
N CYS A 40 -20.46 -5.85 5.30
CA CYS A 40 -19.38 -6.80 5.54
C CYS A 40 -18.03 -6.43 4.96
N ALA A 41 -17.98 -5.45 4.05
CA ALA A 41 -16.74 -5.05 3.39
C ALA A 41 -16.34 -3.61 3.71
N GLY A 42 -17.18 -2.87 4.42
CA GLY A 42 -16.95 -1.47 4.76
C GLY A 42 -17.23 -0.53 3.58
N GLN A 43 -16.63 0.65 3.66
CA GLN A 43 -16.75 1.68 2.63
C GLN A 43 -15.99 1.24 1.37
N LYS A 44 -16.52 1.58 0.20
CA LYS A 44 -15.88 1.25 -1.08
C LYS A 44 -14.92 2.35 -1.49
N VAL A 45 -13.72 1.96 -1.88
CA VAL A 45 -12.74 2.82 -2.55
C VAL A 45 -12.24 2.14 -3.81
N LEU A 46 -11.69 2.95 -4.72
CA LEU A 46 -11.14 2.50 -5.99
C LEU A 46 -9.62 2.67 -5.96
N LEU A 47 -8.89 1.59 -6.21
CA LEU A 47 -7.45 1.58 -6.42
C LEU A 47 -7.09 2.22 -7.75
N GLU A 48 -5.92 2.87 -7.78
CA GLU A 48 -5.25 3.20 -9.04
C GLU A 48 -4.76 1.91 -9.73
N ALA A 49 -4.68 1.92 -11.06
CA ALA A 49 -4.37 0.71 -11.85
C ALA A 49 -3.03 0.06 -11.45
N ASP A 50 -2.01 0.90 -11.19
CA ASP A 50 -0.67 0.45 -10.80
C ASP A 50 -0.63 -0.18 -9.39
N ASP A 51 -1.65 0.08 -8.57
CA ASP A 51 -1.73 -0.38 -7.18
C ASP A 51 -2.52 -1.68 -7.02
N ILE A 52 -3.24 -2.14 -8.06
CA ILE A 52 -4.02 -3.38 -8.02
C ILE A 52 -3.13 -4.59 -7.73
N ALA A 53 -2.03 -4.74 -8.49
CA ALA A 53 -1.12 -5.86 -8.31
C ALA A 53 -0.44 -5.84 -6.92
N ARG A 54 -0.10 -4.64 -6.42
CA ARG A 54 0.45 -4.46 -5.07
C ARG A 54 -0.55 -4.85 -3.99
N MET A 55 -1.81 -4.42 -4.11
CA MET A 55 -2.85 -4.76 -3.15
C MET A 55 -3.14 -6.27 -3.15
N ASN A 56 -3.19 -6.91 -4.32
CA ASN A 56 -3.37 -8.36 -4.43
C ASN A 56 -2.24 -9.13 -3.76
N HIS A 57 -1.00 -8.71 -4.02
CA HIS A 57 0.17 -9.30 -3.38
C HIS A 57 0.11 -9.14 -1.85
N PHE A 58 -0.22 -7.94 -1.36
CA PHE A 58 -0.41 -7.66 0.05
C PHE A 58 -1.47 -8.56 0.70
N LEU A 59 -2.62 -8.69 0.04
CA LEU A 59 -3.75 -9.51 0.50
C LEU A 59 -3.56 -11.01 0.27
N THR A 60 -2.47 -11.44 -0.39
CA THR A 60 -2.22 -12.84 -0.78
C THR A 60 -3.34 -13.44 -1.65
N TYR A 61 -3.98 -12.63 -2.49
CA TYR A 61 -4.94 -13.09 -3.50
C TYR A 61 -4.24 -13.34 -4.84
N SER A 62 -4.48 -14.50 -5.44
CA SER A 62 -3.94 -14.84 -6.77
C SER A 62 -4.69 -14.16 -7.91
N ASP A 63 -6.01 -13.97 -7.79
CA ASP A 63 -6.88 -13.78 -8.96
C ASP A 63 -7.88 -12.60 -8.88
N TYR A 64 -7.70 -11.67 -7.94
CA TYR A 64 -8.59 -10.50 -7.88
C TYR A 64 -8.19 -9.44 -8.90
N THR A 65 -8.99 -9.23 -9.96
CA THR A 65 -8.61 -8.34 -11.07
C THR A 65 -9.31 -6.98 -11.05
N HIS A 66 -10.19 -6.74 -10.09
CA HIS A 66 -10.96 -5.50 -10.02
C HIS A 66 -10.19 -4.44 -9.21
N ASN A 67 -10.58 -3.18 -9.36
CA ASN A 67 -9.97 -2.06 -8.65
C ASN A 67 -10.74 -1.66 -7.38
N GLU A 68 -11.80 -2.37 -7.03
CA GLU A 68 -12.65 -2.05 -5.89
C GLU A 68 -12.08 -2.71 -4.63
N ILE A 69 -12.01 -1.98 -3.52
CA ILE A 69 -11.73 -2.59 -2.23
C ILE A 69 -12.64 -2.02 -1.17
N GLY A 70 -12.91 -2.86 -0.20
CA GLY A 70 -13.57 -2.49 1.02
C GLY A 70 -12.57 -1.92 2.03
N VAL A 71 -12.91 -0.83 2.68
CA VAL A 71 -12.11 -0.24 3.76
C VAL A 71 -12.95 -0.08 5.02
N HIS A 72 -12.41 -0.58 6.12
CA HIS A 72 -12.94 -0.38 7.46
C HIS A 72 -12.10 0.68 8.18
N LYS A 73 -12.71 1.34 9.18
CA LYS A 73 -12.06 2.36 10.03
C LYS A 73 -11.56 3.59 9.28
N LEU A 74 -12.06 3.81 8.05
CA LEU A 74 -11.82 5.06 7.33
C LEU A 74 -12.56 6.21 8.04
N ARG A 75 -11.95 7.39 8.11
CA ARG A 75 -12.64 8.58 8.66
C ARG A 75 -13.83 8.95 7.78
N ASN A 76 -14.97 9.26 8.40
CA ASN A 76 -16.23 9.57 7.72
C ASN A 76 -16.28 10.96 7.04
N SER A 77 -15.17 11.68 6.94
CA SER A 77 -15.14 13.07 6.46
C SER A 77 -14.83 13.24 4.97
N TYR A 78 -14.69 12.15 4.20
CA TYR A 78 -14.37 12.21 2.79
C TYR A 78 -15.62 12.29 1.90
N GLU A 79 -15.52 13.07 0.83
CA GLU A 79 -16.55 13.20 -0.19
C GLU A 79 -16.27 12.27 -1.37
N LYS A 80 -17.33 11.79 -2.03
CA LYS A 80 -17.21 10.93 -3.20
C LYS A 80 -16.33 11.59 -4.28
N GLY A 81 -15.38 10.82 -4.82
CA GLY A 81 -14.44 11.27 -5.83
C GLY A 81 -13.15 11.87 -5.27
N GLN A 82 -13.04 12.09 -3.96
CA GLN A 82 -11.79 12.54 -3.34
C GLN A 82 -10.74 11.43 -3.38
N LYS A 83 -9.53 11.81 -3.80
CA LYS A 83 -8.34 10.97 -3.64
C LYS A 83 -7.84 11.07 -2.21
N ILE A 84 -7.55 9.93 -1.62
CA ILE A 84 -7.02 9.80 -0.27
C ILE A 84 -5.84 8.86 -0.30
N ILE A 85 -4.92 9.07 0.62
CA ILE A 85 -3.82 8.16 0.89
C ILE A 85 -4.21 7.35 2.12
N ILE A 86 -4.21 6.03 2.01
CA ILE A 86 -4.53 5.11 3.11
C ILE A 86 -3.33 4.20 3.40
N THR A 87 -3.01 4.04 4.68
CA THR A 87 -2.11 3.00 5.17
C THR A 87 -2.94 1.88 5.76
N VAL A 88 -2.73 0.65 5.31
CA VAL A 88 -3.65 -0.45 5.58
C VAL A 88 -3.01 -1.66 6.26
N THR A 89 -3.85 -2.45 6.94
CA THR A 89 -3.56 -3.82 7.36
C THR A 89 -4.64 -4.78 6.85
N LYS A 90 -4.37 -6.09 6.87
CA LYS A 90 -5.35 -7.11 6.49
C LYS A 90 -6.58 -7.01 7.40
N HIS A 91 -7.77 -6.96 6.81
CA HIS A 91 -9.00 -7.00 7.59
C HIS A 91 -9.16 -8.39 8.21
N VAL A 92 -9.50 -8.42 9.50
CA VAL A 92 -9.90 -9.64 10.20
C VAL A 92 -11.41 -9.59 10.38
N PRO A 93 -12.19 -10.38 9.65
CA PRO A 93 -13.64 -10.37 9.75
C PRO A 93 -14.08 -10.68 11.18
N ASN A 94 -15.06 -9.92 11.70
CA ASN A 94 -15.71 -10.30 12.95
C ASN A 94 -16.53 -11.58 12.70
N PRO A 95 -16.27 -12.70 13.40
CA PRO A 95 -16.99 -13.96 13.21
C PRO A 95 -18.49 -13.86 13.53
N GLU A 96 -18.93 -12.83 14.26
CA GLU A 96 -20.33 -12.58 14.58
C GLU A 96 -21.10 -11.89 13.44
N TRP A 97 -20.40 -11.34 12.44
CA TRP A 97 -21.06 -10.69 11.30
C TRP A 97 -21.63 -11.75 10.35
N ILE A 98 -22.95 -11.72 10.17
CA ILE A 98 -23.63 -12.56 9.17
C ILE A 98 -23.40 -11.94 7.80
N CYS A 99 -22.34 -12.40 7.13
CA CYS A 99 -21.98 -11.96 5.80
C CYS A 99 -22.45 -12.95 4.73
N PRO A 100 -22.98 -12.47 3.59
CA PRO A 100 -23.25 -13.36 2.47
C PRO A 100 -21.94 -14.02 2.02
N ALA A 101 -22.04 -15.27 1.56
CA ALA A 101 -20.90 -16.03 1.05
C ALA A 101 -20.22 -15.36 -0.16
N TRP A 102 -20.96 -14.50 -0.87
CA TRP A 102 -20.41 -13.59 -1.86
C TRP A 102 -20.16 -12.23 -1.19
N ILE A 103 -18.89 -11.95 -0.93
CA ILE A 103 -18.44 -10.58 -0.68
C ILE A 103 -17.90 -10.07 -2.03
N PRO A 104 -18.41 -8.93 -2.55
CA PRO A 104 -18.11 -8.50 -3.92
C PRO A 104 -16.65 -8.07 -4.13
N TYR A 105 -15.94 -7.72 -3.06
CA TYR A 105 -14.57 -7.25 -3.09
C TYR A 105 -13.87 -7.54 -1.76
N PRO A 106 -12.54 -7.71 -1.74
CA PRO A 106 -11.79 -7.91 -0.52
C PRO A 106 -11.74 -6.64 0.33
N SER A 107 -11.39 -6.80 1.61
CA SER A 107 -11.37 -5.69 2.57
C SER A 107 -10.07 -5.56 3.34
N VAL A 108 -9.78 -4.32 3.73
CA VAL A 108 -8.65 -3.93 4.58
C VAL A 108 -9.11 -3.03 5.73
N ASP A 109 -8.31 -3.00 6.79
CA ASP A 109 -8.45 -2.03 7.87
C ASP A 109 -7.51 -0.84 7.63
N VAL A 110 -8.04 0.37 7.72
CA VAL A 110 -7.25 1.60 7.64
C VAL A 110 -6.62 1.88 9.00
N ILE A 111 -5.30 2.08 9.01
CA ILE A 111 -4.51 2.49 10.18
C ILE A 111 -4.31 4.01 10.18
N GLU A 112 -4.04 4.57 9.01
CA GLU A 112 -3.84 6.00 8.81
C GLU A 112 -4.46 6.43 7.48
N ASP A 113 -5.02 7.63 7.45
CA ASP A 113 -5.61 8.23 6.25
C ASP A 113 -5.34 9.74 6.20
N LYS A 114 -5.14 10.25 4.99
CA LYS A 114 -4.98 11.69 4.70
C LYS A 114 -5.49 12.02 3.30
N LEU A 115 -6.01 13.23 3.12
CA LEU A 115 -6.42 13.73 1.81
C LEU A 115 -5.21 13.81 0.87
N TYR A 116 -5.34 13.27 -0.35
CA TYR A 116 -4.31 13.40 -1.37
C TYR A 116 -4.30 14.83 -1.91
N LYS A 117 -3.20 15.56 -1.71
CA LYS A 117 -3.11 16.98 -2.10
C LYS A 117 -2.56 17.23 -3.51
N GLY A 118 -2.10 16.18 -4.21
CA GLY A 118 -1.43 16.32 -5.50
C GLY A 118 -0.19 17.22 -5.44
N ILE A 119 0.60 17.22 -6.51
CA ILE A 119 1.53 18.31 -6.80
C ILE A 119 0.88 19.05 -7.96
N ASN A 120 0.49 20.32 -7.74
CA ASN A 120 0.02 21.21 -8.81
C ASN A 120 1.16 21.55 -9.76
#